data_AF-A0A109MUG5-F1
#
_entry.id   AF-A0A109MUG5-F1
#
_cell.length_a   1.000
_cell.length_b   1.000
_cell.length_c   1.000
_cell.angle_alpha   90.00
_cell.angle_beta   90.00
_cell.angle_gamma   90.00
#
_symmetry.space_group_name_H-M   'P 1'
#
loop_
_entity.id
_entity.type
_entity.pdbx_description
1 polymer ?
#
loop_
_entity_poly.entity_id
_entity_poly.type
_entity_poly.pdbx_seq_one_letter_code
_entity_poly.pdbx_strand_id
1 'polypeptide(L)' 'MTQAKPGQSIHNYGYAIDYFLVSDDGKTALWTVNAKWRRVAAIGKELGFKWGGDWIGFKDYPHLEMTGCFSFTQL' A
#
# COMPACT_ATOMS: atom_id res chain seq x y z
N MET A 1 -6.71 10.88 -0.98
CA MET A 1 -6.31 12.10 -1.73
C MET A 1 -4.90 11.86 -2.23
N THR A 2 -4.62 12.03 -3.53
CA THR A 2 -3.26 11.93 -4.05
C THR A 2 -2.58 13.31 -4.05
N GLN A 3 -1.29 13.35 -3.69
CA GLN A 3 -0.42 14.53 -3.85
C GLN A 3 0.58 14.36 -5.00
N ALA A 4 0.56 13.21 -5.69
CA ALA A 4 1.46 12.88 -6.78
C ALA A 4 0.85 13.28 -8.13
N LYS A 5 1.65 13.91 -9.00
CA LYS A 5 1.30 14.12 -10.41
C LYS A 5 1.46 12.82 -11.21
N PRO A 6 0.96 12.73 -12.45
CA PRO A 6 1.25 11.60 -13.33
C PRO A 6 2.75 11.34 -13.44
N GLY A 7 3.16 10.07 -13.29
CA GLY A 7 4.57 9.64 -13.30
C GLY A 7 5.30 9.83 -11.97
N GLN A 8 4.65 10.37 -10.93
CA GLN A 8 5.27 10.58 -9.61
C GLN A 8 4.76 9.59 -8.55
N SER A 9 3.82 8.69 -8.91
CA SER A 9 3.35 7.63 -8.04
C SER A 9 3.90 6.29 -8.48
N ILE A 10 4.31 5.44 -7.53
CA ILE A 10 4.73 4.07 -7.81
C ILE A 10 3.61 3.24 -8.48
N HIS A 11 2.35 3.60 -8.25
CA HIS A 11 1.19 3.03 -8.98
C HIS A 11 1.30 3.22 -10.50
N ASN A 12 1.99 4.26 -10.98
CA ASN A 12 2.20 4.49 -12.41
C ASN A 12 3.14 3.45 -13.06
N TYR A 13 3.84 2.67 -12.25
CA TYR A 13 4.82 1.68 -12.68
C TYR A 13 4.42 0.24 -12.31
N GLY A 14 3.24 0.05 -11.71
CA GLY A 14 2.72 -1.29 -11.36
C GLY A 14 3.39 -1.94 -10.15
N TYR A 15 4.14 -1.19 -9.34
CA TYR A 15 4.83 -1.72 -8.15
C TYR A 15 4.15 -1.35 -6.81
N ALA A 16 2.92 -0.83 -6.86
CA ALA A 16 2.11 -0.56 -5.68
C ALA A 16 0.70 -1.12 -5.83
N ILE A 17 0.10 -1.42 -4.68
CA ILE A 17 -1.29 -1.85 -4.55
C ILE A 17 -1.92 -1.12 -3.37
N ASP A 18 -3.22 -0.86 -3.47
CA ASP A 18 -4.03 -0.37 -2.37
C ASP A 18 -4.98 -1.47 -1.90
N TYR A 19 -5.20 -1.57 -0.59
CA TYR A 19 -6.14 -2.53 -0.01
C TYR A 19 -7.15 -1.88 0.94
N PHE A 20 -8.25 -2.61 1.16
CA PHE A 20 -9.25 -2.32 2.19
C PHE A 20 -9.76 -3.63 2.80
N LEU A 21 -10.40 -3.55 3.96
CA LEU A 21 -11.06 -4.69 4.56
C LEU A 21 -12.48 -4.81 4.00
N VAL A 22 -13.03 -6.01 3.90
CA VAL A 22 -14.42 -6.22 3.49
C VAL A 22 -15.26 -6.70 4.66
N SER A 23 -16.55 -6.35 4.69
CA SER A 23 -17.53 -6.95 5.60
C SER A 23 -17.62 -8.46 5.40
N ASP A 24 -18.07 -9.19 6.43
CA ASP A 24 -18.12 -10.65 6.40
C ASP A 24 -19.02 -11.19 5.26
N ASP A 25 -19.99 -10.40 4.80
CA ASP A 25 -20.85 -10.72 3.65
C ASP A 25 -20.24 -10.36 2.28
N GLY A 26 -19.04 -9.77 2.25
CA GLY A 26 -18.33 -9.40 1.04
C GLY A 26 -18.83 -8.13 0.34
N LYS A 27 -19.83 -7.42 0.89
CA LYS A 27 -20.56 -6.37 0.16
C LYS A 27 -20.12 -4.94 0.46
N THR A 28 -19.42 -4.73 1.58
CA THR A 28 -19.06 -3.40 2.05
C THR A 28 -17.56 -3.28 2.25
N ALA A 29 -16.96 -2.25 1.64
CA ALA A 29 -15.59 -1.86 1.94
C ALA A 29 -15.53 -1.14 3.29
N LEU A 30 -14.70 -1.65 4.19
CA LEU A 30 -14.46 -1.14 5.53
C LEU A 30 -13.10 -0.43 5.56
N TRP A 31 -13.13 0.89 5.76
CA TRP A 31 -11.96 1.78 5.70
C TRP A 31 -11.34 2.10 7.06
N THR A 32 -11.71 1.34 8.10
CA THR A 32 -11.20 1.57 9.46
C THR A 32 -9.84 0.91 9.67
N VAL A 33 -8.84 1.72 10.02
CA VAL A 33 -7.48 1.25 10.35
C VAL A 33 -7.44 0.63 11.76
N ASN A 34 -7.91 -0.61 11.86
CA ASN A 34 -7.97 -1.39 13.10
C ASN A 34 -6.86 -2.47 13.16
N ALA A 35 -6.93 -3.39 14.12
CA ALA A 35 -5.95 -4.47 14.26
C ALA A 35 -5.91 -5.41 13.04
N LYS A 36 -7.05 -5.68 12.39
CA LYS A 36 -7.10 -6.50 11.15
C LYS A 36 -6.38 -5.77 10.00
N TRP A 37 -6.55 -4.46 9.89
CA TRP A 37 -5.85 -3.64 8.89
C TRP A 37 -4.32 -3.73 9.08
N ARG A 38 -3.86 -3.52 10.31
CA ARG A 38 -2.43 -3.60 10.66
C ARG A 38 -1.87 -5.00 10.45
N ARG A 39 -2.68 -6.05 10.61
CA ARG A 39 -2.28 -7.42 10.28
C ARG A 39 -2.06 -7.60 8.78
N VAL A 40 -2.91 -7.05 7.91
CA VAL A 40 -2.70 -7.07 6.44
C VAL A 40 -1.39 -6.34 6.09
N ALA A 41 -1.16 -5.17 6.67
CA ALA A 41 0.10 -4.45 6.49
C ALA A 41 1.33 -5.26 6.92
N ALA A 42 1.26 -5.93 8.08
CA ALA A 42 2.36 -6.76 8.58
C ALA A 42 2.67 -7.92 7.62
N ILE A 43 1.64 -8.61 7.11
CA ILE A 43 1.80 -9.66 6.09
C ILE A 43 2.43 -9.08 4.81
N GLY A 44 1.96 -7.92 4.34
CA GLY A 44 2.56 -7.24 3.19
C GLY A 44 4.05 -6.96 3.40
N LYS A 45 4.44 -6.51 4.61
CA LYS A 45 5.83 -6.27 4.96
C LYS A 45 6.67 -7.55 4.99
N GLU A 46 6.12 -8.66 5.48
CA GLU A 46 6.77 -9.98 5.42
C GLU A 46 7.01 -10.44 3.97
N LEU A 47 6.13 -10.06 3.05
CA LEU A 47 6.26 -10.32 1.61
C LEU A 47 7.18 -9.33 0.88
N GLY A 48 7.81 -8.38 1.59
CA GLY A 48 8.78 -7.44 1.02
C GLY A 48 8.20 -6.09 0.58
N PHE A 49 6.93 -5.79 0.90
CA PHE A 49 6.36 -4.47 0.68
C PHE A 49 6.74 -3.48 1.79
N LYS A 50 6.75 -2.20 1.47
CA LYS A 50 6.65 -1.10 2.44
C LYS A 50 5.20 -0.66 2.56
N TRP A 51 4.81 -0.17 3.73
CA TRP A 51 3.45 0.24 4.01
C TRP A 51 3.35 1.75 4.22
N GLY A 52 2.41 2.41 3.53
CA GLY A 52 2.20 3.86 3.62
C GLY A 52 1.70 4.34 4.98
N GLY A 53 1.17 3.44 5.82
CA GLY A 53 0.84 3.73 7.21
C GLY A 53 2.04 4.01 8.12
N ASP A 54 3.25 3.60 7.71
CA ASP A 54 4.50 3.85 8.43
C ASP A 54 5.14 5.20 8.03
N TRP A 55 4.59 5.91 7.04
CA TRP A 55 5.12 7.22 6.64
C TRP A 55 4.99 8.24 7.78
N ILE A 56 6.04 9.04 8.00
CA ILE A 56 6.10 10.03 9.09
C ILE A 56 5.10 11.19 8.84
N GLY A 57 4.90 11.55 7.57
CA GLY A 57 4.02 12.65 7.16
C GLY A 57 2.63 12.18 6.73
N PHE A 58 2.31 12.38 5.45
CA PHE A 58 1.02 12.03 4.87
C PHE A 58 0.81 10.51 4.89
N LYS A 59 0.14 9.97 5.90
CA LYS A 59 -0.08 8.52 6.02
C LYS A 59 -1.10 8.04 5.00
N ASP A 60 -0.68 7.11 4.15
CA ASP A 60 -1.53 6.44 3.18
C ASP A 60 -1.74 4.98 3.60
N TYR A 61 -2.78 4.74 4.42
CA TYR A 61 -2.99 3.43 5.05
C TYR A 61 -3.35 2.29 4.10
N PRO A 62 -4.05 2.52 2.97
CA PRO A 62 -4.23 1.49 1.94
C PRO A 62 -2.97 1.08 1.20
N HIS A 63 -1.99 1.98 1.09
CA HIS A 63 -0.86 1.85 0.17
C HIS A 63 0.19 0.84 0.63
N LEU A 64 0.51 -0.11 -0.25
CA LEU A 64 1.66 -1.00 -0.17
C LEU A 64 2.51 -0.86 -1.43
N GLU A 65 3.83 -0.75 -1.30
CA GLU A 65 4.75 -0.62 -2.44
C GLU A 65 5.98 -1.52 -2.32
N MET A 66 6.44 -2.07 -3.45
CA MET A 66 7.72 -2.77 -3.50
C MET A 66 8.84 -1.75 -3.71
N THR A 67 9.90 -1.85 -2.91
CA THR A 67 11.10 -1.00 -3.07
C THR A 67 12.38 -1.79 -3.36
N GLY A 68 12.30 -3.12 -3.41
CA GLY A 68 13.43 -4.02 -3.65
C GLY A 68 13.67 -4.39 -5.12
N CYS A 69 12.75 -4.04 -6.04
CA CYS A 69 12.91 -4.35 -7.47
C CYS A 69 13.80 -3.35 -8.22
N PHE A 70 14.35 -2.33 -7.54
CA PHE A 70 15.23 -1.32 -8.12
C PHE A 70 16.72 -1.73 -8.12
N SER A 71 17.02 -3.01 -8.39
CA SER A 71 18.31 -3.29 -9.01
C SER A 71 18.24 -2.71 -10.43
N PHE A 72 18.78 -1.51 -10.59
CA PHE A 72 18.91 -0.84 -11.88
C PHE A 72 19.91 -1.61 -12.76
N THR A 73 19.52 -2.77 -13.28
CA THR A 73 20.13 -3.42 -14.44
C THR A 73 19.09 -3.60 -15.52
N GLN A 74 18.37 -2.51 -15.81
CA GLN A 74 17.65 -2.38 -17.07
C GLN A 74 17.62 -0.90 -17.45
N LEU A 75 18.81 -0.38 -17.78
CA LEU A 75 18.98 0.63 -18.83
C LEU A 75 19.44 -0.10 -20.09
#